data_AF-A0A1Y0EII8-F1
#
_entry.id   AF-A0A1Y0EII8-F1
#
_cell.length_a   1.000
_cell.length_b   1.000
_cell.length_c   1.000
_cell.angle_alpha   90.00
_cell.angle_beta   90.00
_cell.angle_gamma   90.00
#
_symmetry.space_group_name_H-M   'P 1'
#
loop_
_entity.id
_entity.type
_entity.pdbx_description
1 polymer ?
#
loop_
_entity_poly.entity_id
_entity_poly.type
_entity_poly.pdbx_seq_one_letter_code
_entity_poly.pdbx_strand_id
1 'polypeptide(L)'
;MAPVAGSAAPALMYPLSSEQADRLLATVMAGEFAGTPISRVDLPNPGYTATMRVLLDSHQITAVRVPARGMRDGAPVDGYYFEVQDAGTLLFSGKQRARKVFERLTHDAGVLAPALPQAR
;
A
#
# COMPACT_ATOMS: atom_id res chain seq x y z
N MET A 1 0.65 17.40 3.21
CA MET A 1 0.41 16.17 2.44
C MET A 1 1.71 15.39 2.49
N ALA A 2 1.79 14.39 3.36
CA ALA A 2 2.99 13.56 3.47
C ALA A 2 2.52 12.14 3.16
N PRO A 3 2.99 11.49 2.07
CA PRO A 3 2.81 10.06 1.97
C PRO A 3 3.40 9.42 3.23
N VAL A 4 2.74 8.40 3.80
CA VAL A 4 3.37 7.61 4.87
C VAL A 4 4.65 6.92 4.37
N ALA A 5 4.86 6.92 3.05
CA ALA A 5 6.13 6.70 2.37
C ALA A 5 6.67 8.02 1.77
N GLY A 6 7.12 8.96 2.61
CA GLY A 6 7.66 10.25 2.19
C GLY A 6 9.06 10.49 2.73
N SER A 7 10.06 10.18 1.90
CA SER A 7 11.49 10.52 2.01
C SER A 7 12.38 9.55 2.81
N ALA A 8 13.25 8.87 2.07
CA ALA A 8 14.52 8.26 2.52
C ALA A 8 14.51 6.86 3.18
N ALA A 9 13.47 6.04 3.01
CA ALA A 9 13.64 4.59 3.15
C ALA A 9 13.96 4.00 1.76
N PRO A 10 14.88 3.02 1.62
CA PRO A 10 15.03 2.30 0.36
C PRO A 10 13.64 1.77 0.02
N ALA A 11 13.11 2.14 -1.15
CA ALA A 11 11.83 1.62 -1.61
C ALA A 11 12.01 0.10 -1.75
N LEU A 12 11.52 -0.63 -0.76
CA LEU A 12 11.57 -2.08 -0.73
C LEU A 12 10.56 -2.56 -1.75
N MET A 13 11.04 -3.11 -2.86
CA MET A 13 10.18 -3.80 -3.80
C MET A 13 10.02 -5.24 -3.36
N TYR A 14 8.85 -5.80 -3.60
CA TYR A 14 8.58 -7.20 -3.40
C TYR A 14 8.45 -7.85 -4.77
N PRO A 15 9.23 -8.89 -5.10
CA PRO A 15 9.13 -9.61 -6.37
C PRO A 15 7.86 -10.49 -6.36
N LEU A 16 6.71 -9.83 -6.40
CA LEU A 16 5.37 -10.42 -6.41
C LEU A 16 4.79 -10.28 -7.81
N SER A 17 3.93 -11.22 -8.21
CA SER A 17 3.09 -11.05 -9.39
C SER A 17 2.02 -9.97 -9.17
N SER A 18 1.51 -9.39 -10.26
CA SER A 18 0.43 -8.40 -10.21
C SER A 18 -0.81 -8.92 -9.47
N GLU A 19 -1.17 -10.19 -9.68
CA GLU A 19 -2.29 -10.85 -9.01
C GLU A 19 -2.05 -11.04 -7.51
N GLN A 20 -0.83 -11.43 -7.11
CA GLN A 20 -0.48 -11.55 -5.70
C GLN A 20 -0.54 -10.19 -5.00
N ALA A 21 0.04 -9.16 -5.61
CA ALA A 21 -0.01 -7.81 -5.08
C ALA A 21 -1.45 -7.28 -5.00
N ASP A 22 -2.31 -7.59 -5.98
CA ASP A 22 -3.74 -7.24 -5.96
C ASP A 22 -4.48 -7.92 -4.80
N ARG A 23 -4.32 -9.24 -4.67
CA ARG A 23 -4.97 -10.01 -3.60
C ARG A 23 -4.52 -9.54 -2.23
N LEU A 24 -3.24 -9.21 -2.06
CA LEU A 24 -2.69 -8.74 -0.80
C LEU A 24 -3.26 -7.37 -0.43
N LEU A 25 -3.29 -6.44 -1.38
CA LEU A 25 -3.97 -5.14 -1.23
C LEU A 25 -5.44 -5.30 -0.86
N ALA A 26 -6.18 -6.12 -1.62
CA ALA A 26 -7.60 -6.36 -1.37
C ALA A 26 -7.83 -6.98 0.02
N THR A 27 -6.99 -7.92 0.43
CA THR A 27 -7.11 -8.63 1.72
C THR A 27 -6.82 -7.68 2.90
N VAL A 28 -5.73 -6.92 2.83
CA VAL A 28 -5.38 -5.96 3.88
C VAL A 28 -6.43 -4.86 3.98
N MET A 29 -6.87 -4.32 2.83
CA MET A 29 -7.91 -3.30 2.81
C MET A 29 -9.24 -3.84 3.34
N ALA A 30 -9.69 -5.01 2.88
CA ALA A 30 -10.91 -5.63 3.40
C ALA A 30 -10.85 -5.93 4.89
N GLY A 31 -9.68 -6.32 5.41
CA GLY A 31 -9.46 -6.57 6.84
C GLY A 31 -9.49 -5.31 7.70
N GLU A 32 -8.82 -4.24 7.28
CA GLU A 32 -8.73 -2.99 8.05
C GLU A 32 -9.98 -2.10 7.89
N PHE A 33 -10.68 -2.24 6.76
CA PHE A 33 -11.84 -1.43 6.37
C PHE A 33 -13.15 -2.23 6.29
N ALA A 34 -13.24 -3.37 6.97
CA ALA A 34 -14.44 -4.20 7.04
C ALA A 34 -15.67 -3.36 7.43
N GLY A 35 -16.62 -3.18 6.49
CA GLY A 35 -17.83 -2.38 6.69
C GLY A 35 -17.77 -0.93 6.20
N THR A 36 -16.69 -0.51 5.56
CA THR A 36 -16.59 0.81 4.89
C THR A 36 -16.49 0.66 3.38
N PRO A 37 -16.97 1.63 2.58
CA PRO A 37 -16.94 1.54 1.13
C PRO A 37 -15.49 1.56 0.63
N ILE A 38 -15.08 0.42 0.04
CA ILE A 38 -13.81 0.26 -0.66
C ILE A 38 -14.08 0.40 -2.15
N SER A 39 -13.46 1.39 -2.78
CA SER A 39 -13.48 1.58 -4.22
C SER A 39 -12.15 1.13 -4.81
N ARG A 40 -12.17 0.43 -5.94
CA ARG A 40 -10.96 0.14 -6.72
C ARG A 40 -10.52 1.42 -7.44
N VAL A 41 -9.22 1.65 -7.47
CA VAL A 41 -8.60 2.77 -8.19
C VAL A 41 -7.65 2.16 -9.20
N ASP A 42 -7.85 2.44 -10.49
CA ASP A 42 -7.02 1.87 -11.57
C ASP A 42 -5.99 2.87 -12.13
N LEU A 43 -6.02 4.14 -11.68
CA LEU A 43 -5.18 5.23 -12.20
C LEU A 43 -4.59 6.08 -11.05
N PRO A 44 -3.32 6.51 -11.08
CA PRO A 44 -2.26 6.18 -12.05
C PRO A 44 -1.64 4.78 -11.86
N ASN A 45 -1.95 4.12 -10.74
CA ASN A 45 -1.52 2.77 -10.42
C ASN A 45 -2.69 1.99 -9.82
N PRO A 46 -2.85 0.69 -10.13
CA PRO A 46 -3.94 -0.10 -9.59
C PRO A 46 -3.83 -0.24 -8.07
N GLY A 47 -4.96 -0.10 -7.40
CA GLY A 47 -5.05 0.01 -5.95
C GLY A 47 -6.49 0.04 -5.45
N TYR A 48 -6.62 0.35 -4.18
CA TYR A 48 -7.88 0.39 -3.47
C TYR A 48 -7.91 1.65 -2.60
N THR A 49 -9.04 2.34 -2.62
CA THR A 49 -9.31 3.47 -1.74
C THR A 49 -10.48 3.13 -0.83
N ALA A 50 -10.33 3.39 0.46
CA ALA A 50 -11.39 3.26 1.44
C ALA A 50 -11.75 4.64 1.98
N THR A 51 -13.03 4.99 1.92
CA THR A 51 -13.52 6.27 2.47
C THR A 51 -14.34 6.00 3.72
N MET A 52 -13.85 6.51 4.83
CA MET A 52 -14.50 6.46 6.13
C MET A 52 -15.15 7.80 6.43
N ARG A 53 -16.37 7.78 6.95
CA ARG A 53 -17.06 8.95 7.46
C ARG A 53 -17.43 8.71 8.91
N VAL A 54 -17.05 9.62 9.79
CA VAL A 54 -17.34 9.55 11.22
C VAL A 54 -17.91 10.90 11.65
N LEU A 55 -19.19 10.92 12.03
CA LEU A 55 -19.92 12.13 12.41
C LEU A 55 -19.85 13.22 11.33
N LEU A 56 -18.99 14.24 11.52
CA LEU A 56 -18.78 15.37 10.61
C LEU A 56 -17.47 15.26 9.83
N ASP A 57 -16.64 14.28 10.15
CA ASP A 57 -15.32 14.09 9.55
C ASP A 57 -15.35 13.03 8.45
N SER A 58 -14.58 13.29 7.40
CA SER A 58 -14.32 12.33 6.32
C SER A 58 -12.82 12.04 6.25
N HIS A 59 -12.49 10.77 6.04
CA HIS A 59 -11.11 10.34 5.87
C HIS A 59 -11.01 9.24 4.85
N GLN A 60 -10.17 9.46 3.86
CA GLN A 60 -9.92 8.58 2.75
C GLN A 60 -8.51 8.02 2.86
N ILE A 61 -8.38 6.70 2.72
CA ILE A 61 -7.10 6.00 2.70
C ILE A 61 -6.99 5.29 1.37
N THR A 62 -5.96 5.64 0.60
CA THR A 62 -5.68 5.08 -0.72
C THR A 62 -4.42 4.23 -0.63
N ALA A 63 -4.52 2.94 -0.93
CA ALA A 63 -3.38 2.04 -1.05
C ALA A 63 -3.21 1.65 -2.52
N VAL A 64 -2.03 1.87 -3.09
CA VAL A 64 -1.71 1.56 -4.48
C VAL A 64 -0.50 0.63 -4.56
N ARG A 65 -0.49 -0.26 -5.57
CA ARG A 65 0.72 -0.99 -5.95
C ARG A 65 1.39 -0.28 -7.10
N VAL A 66 2.69 -0.03 -6.98
CA VAL A 66 3.46 0.58 -8.06
C VAL A 66 4.46 -0.44 -8.59
N PRO A 67 4.49 -0.71 -9.90
CA PRO A 67 5.46 -1.62 -10.48
C PRO A 67 6.87 -1.04 -10.29
N ALA A 68 7.76 -1.86 -9.74
CA ALA A 68 9.17 -1.54 -9.60
C ALA A 68 10.04 -2.67 -10.14
N ARG A 69 11.25 -2.31 -10.52
CA ARG A 69 12.30 -3.26 -10.87
C ARG A 69 13.42 -3.15 -9.86
N GLY A 70 14.03 -4.29 -9.60
CA GLY A 70 15.16 -4.40 -8.68
C GLY A 70 16.11 -5.46 -9.17
N MET A 71 17.18 -5.65 -8.42
CA MET A 71 18.18 -6.66 -8.74
C MET A 71 18.23 -7.69 -7.63
N ARG A 72 18.13 -8.97 -8.00
CA ARG A 72 18.39 -10.11 -7.13
C ARG A 72 19.49 -10.94 -7.77
N ASP A 73 20.59 -11.13 -7.06
CA ASP A 73 21.71 -11.98 -7.50
C ASP A 73 22.23 -11.65 -8.91
N GLY A 74 22.20 -10.35 -9.28
CA GLY A 74 22.66 -9.86 -10.60
C GLY A 74 21.63 -9.98 -11.72
N ALA A 75 20.44 -10.55 -11.47
CA ALA A 75 19.34 -10.58 -12.43
C ALA A 75 18.33 -9.45 -12.17
N PRO A 76 17.80 -8.79 -13.21
CA PRO A 76 16.67 -7.89 -13.06
C PRO A 76 15.43 -8.70 -12.69
N VAL A 77 14.73 -8.26 -11.65
CA VAL A 77 13.48 -8.86 -11.21
C VAL A 77 12.40 -7.77 -11.23
N ASP A 78 11.29 -8.07 -11.88
CA ASP A 78 10.09 -7.24 -11.79
C ASP A 78 9.34 -7.55 -10.48
N GLY A 79 8.80 -6.50 -9.87
CA GLY A 79 8.06 -6.60 -8.64
C GLY A 79 7.15 -5.40 -8.44
N TYR A 80 6.64 -5.27 -7.22
CA TYR A 80 5.78 -4.17 -6.84
C TYR A 80 6.20 -3.64 -5.48
N TYR A 81 6.14 -2.33 -5.32
CA TYR A 81 6.13 -1.72 -3.99
C TYR A 81 4.74 -1.18 -3.70
N PHE A 82 4.46 -1.00 -2.41
CA PHE A 82 3.16 -0.54 -1.95
C PHE A 82 3.29 0.88 -1.42
N GLU A 83 2.39 1.76 -1.86
CA GLU A 83 2.25 3.09 -1.30
C GLU A 83 0.89 3.21 -0.64
N VAL A 84 0.87 3.78 0.55
CA VAL A 84 -0.36 4.14 1.24
C VAL A 84 -0.38 5.65 1.40
N GLN A 85 -1.51 6.25 1.08
CA GLN A 85 -1.77 7.67 1.18
C GLN A 85 -3.00 7.87 2.05
N ASP A 86 -2.94 8.83 2.96
CA ASP A 86 -4.09 9.23 3.77
C ASP A 86 -4.49 10.67 3.44
N ALA A 87 -5.80 10.90 3.32
CA ALA A 87 -6.39 12.18 2.98
C ALA A 87 -7.66 12.39 3.80
N GLY A 88 -7.63 13.31 4.76
CA GLY A 88 -8.82 13.71 5.50
C GLY A 88 -8.51 14.51 6.76
N THR A 89 -9.57 14.84 7.49
CA THR A 89 -9.51 15.69 8.69
C THR A 89 -9.32 14.90 9.99
N LEU A 90 -9.47 13.56 9.94
CA LEU A 90 -9.18 12.64 11.05
C LEU A 90 -7.66 12.50 11.29
N LEU A 91 -7.05 13.53 11.90
CA LEU A 91 -5.60 13.67 12.06
C LEU A 91 -4.90 12.53 12.84
N PHE A 92 -5.59 11.91 13.79
CA PHE A 92 -4.99 10.90 14.69
C PHE A 92 -5.34 9.46 14.29
N SER A 93 -6.61 9.16 14.07
CA SER A 93 -7.07 7.80 13.76
C SER A 93 -6.75 7.38 12.33
N GLY A 94 -6.76 8.33 11.39
CA GLY A 94 -6.50 8.09 9.97
C GLY A 94 -5.07 7.65 9.69
N LYS A 95 -4.09 8.41 10.21
CA LYS A 95 -2.65 8.09 10.07
C LYS A 95 -2.27 6.76 10.71
N GLN A 96 -2.82 6.44 11.88
CA GLN A 96 -2.55 5.14 12.51
C GLN A 96 -3.10 3.98 11.67
N ARG A 97 -4.30 4.12 11.09
CA ARG A 97 -4.85 3.09 10.18
C ARG A 97 -4.03 2.97 8.90
N ALA A 98 -3.67 4.08 8.26
CA ALA A 98 -2.82 4.06 7.06
C ALA A 98 -1.47 3.38 7.34
N ARG A 99 -0.87 3.66 8.51
CA ARG A 99 0.35 2.98 8.96
C ARG A 99 0.13 1.49 9.21
N LYS A 100 -0.97 1.07 9.85
CA LYS A 100 -1.30 -0.35 10.04
C LYS A 100 -1.49 -1.07 8.71
N VAL A 101 -2.19 -0.45 7.75
CA VAL A 101 -2.35 -0.98 6.38
C VAL A 101 -0.97 -1.17 5.75
N PHE A 102 -0.08 -0.19 5.83
CA PHE A 102 1.28 -0.29 5.29
C PHE A 102 2.13 -1.36 5.99
N GLU A 103 2.11 -1.41 7.33
CA GLU A 103 2.84 -2.42 8.12
C GLU A 103 2.35 -3.83 7.79
N ARG A 104 1.04 -4.02 7.63
CA ARG A 104 0.46 -5.32 7.28
C ARG A 104 0.73 -5.71 5.83
N LEU A 105 0.64 -4.76 4.90
CA LEU A 105 1.04 -4.96 3.50
C LEU A 105 2.51 -5.41 3.40
N THR A 106 3.41 -4.72 4.09
CA THR A 106 4.85 -5.05 4.06
C THR A 106 5.16 -6.36 4.78
N HIS A 107 4.47 -6.66 5.89
CA HIS A 107 4.60 -7.95 6.58
C HIS A 107 4.15 -9.11 5.69
N ASP A 108 2.92 -9.07 5.17
CA ASP A 108 2.37 -10.14 4.34
C ASP A 108 3.18 -10.29 3.04
N ALA A 109 3.61 -9.18 2.44
CA ALA A 109 4.46 -9.20 1.25
C ALA A 109 5.83 -9.82 1.56
N GLY A 110 6.42 -9.51 2.72
CA GLY A 110 7.69 -10.09 3.17
C GLY A 110 7.61 -11.59 3.48
N VAL A 111 6.45 -12.07 3.94
CA VAL A 111 6.18 -13.51 4.12
C VAL A 111 6.13 -14.22 2.78
N LEU A 112 5.54 -13.60 1.75
CA LEU A 112 5.44 -14.19 0.40
C LEU A 112 6.75 -14.11 -0.38
N ALA A 113 7.45 -12.99 -0.28
CA ALA A 113 8.65 -12.73 -1.05
C ALA A 113 9.63 -11.87 -0.24
N PRO A 114 10.93 -12.23 -0.18
CA PRO A 114 11.90 -11.42 0.51
C PRO A 114 12.01 -10.05 -0.18
N ALA A 115 11.89 -8.99 0.61
CA ALA A 115 12.00 -7.62 0.13
C ALA A 115 13.36 -7.39 -0.55
N LEU A 116 13.35 -6.77 -1.73
CA LEU A 116 14.53 -6.42 -2.50
C LEU A 116 14.68 -4.89 -2.54
N PRO A 117 15.92 -4.39 -2.52
CA PRO A 117 16.15 -2.98 -2.80
C PRO A 117 15.73 -2.67 -4.23
N GLN A 118 14.87 -1.66 -4.41
CA GLN A 118 14.54 -1.16 -5.73
C GLN A 118 15.82 -0.66 -6.44
N ALA A 119 16.00 -1.07 -7.69
CA ALA A 119 17.04 -0.52 -8.54
C ALA A 119 16.57 0.88 -8.96
N ARG A 120 17.33 1.91 -8.58
CA ARG A 120 17.01 3.31 -8.85
C ARG A 120 17.39 3.70 -10.28
#